data_AF-A0A7Y5KHW6-F1
#
_entry.id   AF-A0A7Y5KHW6-F1
#
_cell.length_a   1.000
_cell.length_b   1.000
_cell.length_c   1.000
_cell.angle_alpha   90.00
_cell.angle_beta   90.00
_cell.angle_gamma   90.00
#
_symmetry.space_group_name_H-M   'P 1'
#
loop_
_entity.id
_entity.type
_entity.pdbx_description
1 polymer ?
#
loop_
_entity_poly.entity_id
_entity_poly.type
_entity_poly.pdbx_seq_one_letter_code
_entity_poly.pdbx_strand_id
1 'polypeptide(L)'
;MNSWSSRSTQDGRESGSRKWLYLGLLCAAAFSLDVQTAPAQNCTSTAVTKGYRDFNFGSTVYNLPTAEKPEHKLWWNDGFWWGSLWDPSANKYRIHRFNLSSQCWTSVGPDIDDRSQSLADALWDGQKLYVASHITELTSAT
;
A
#
# COMPACT_ATOMS: atom_id res chain seq x y z
N MET A 1 65.79 -45.01 33.81
CA MET A 1 65.38 -45.76 35.01
C MET A 1 63.86 -45.82 35.05
N ASN A 2 63.32 -47.02 34.78
CA ASN A 2 62.07 -47.63 35.28
C ASN A 2 60.75 -46.96 34.81
N SER A 3 60.23 -47.25 33.61
CA SER A 3 59.28 -48.33 33.25
C SER A 3 58.17 -48.65 34.29
N TRP A 4 56.91 -48.52 33.87
CA TRP A 4 55.87 -49.57 33.97
C TRP A 4 54.54 -49.18 33.30
N SER A 5 53.94 -50.19 32.67
CA SER A 5 52.71 -50.23 31.88
C SER A 5 51.46 -50.51 32.71
N SER A 6 50.26 -50.21 32.22
CA SER A 6 49.26 -51.25 31.89
C SER A 6 47.89 -50.70 31.43
N ARG A 7 47.27 -51.55 30.61
CA ARG A 7 46.02 -51.44 29.86
C ARG A 7 44.86 -52.08 30.66
N SER A 8 43.66 -51.51 30.47
CA SER A 8 42.28 -52.06 30.56
C SER A 8 41.85 -52.97 31.72
N THR A 9 40.71 -52.60 32.31
CA THR A 9 39.63 -53.56 32.58
C THR A 9 38.31 -52.93 32.16
N GLN A 10 37.71 -53.46 31.09
CA GLN A 10 36.27 -53.36 30.84
C GLN A 10 35.63 -54.58 31.51
N ASP A 11 34.64 -54.37 32.37
CA ASP A 11 33.41 -55.19 32.36
C ASP A 11 32.32 -54.48 33.17
N GLY A 12 31.06 -54.63 32.75
CA GLY A 12 29.89 -54.05 33.42
C GLY A 12 28.87 -53.44 32.47
N ARG A 13 28.29 -54.27 31.61
CA ARG A 13 27.06 -53.96 30.87
C ARG A 13 25.87 -53.94 31.83
N GLU A 14 25.17 -52.80 31.96
CA GLU A 14 23.73 -52.81 32.21
C GLU A 14 22.99 -51.76 31.37
N SER A 15 21.85 -52.22 30.85
CA SER A 15 21.00 -51.64 29.82
C SER A 15 20.00 -50.66 30.42
N GLY A 16 19.80 -49.51 29.79
CA GLY A 16 18.81 -48.51 30.22
C GLY A 16 18.51 -47.45 29.17
N SER A 17 18.01 -47.86 28.00
CA SER A 17 17.46 -46.96 26.99
C SER A 17 16.27 -46.15 27.52
N ARG A 18 16.28 -44.82 27.36
CA ARG A 18 15.11 -44.00 26.94
C ARG A 18 15.50 -42.54 26.63
N LYS A 19 15.34 -42.22 25.35
CA LYS A 19 15.28 -40.89 24.70
C LYS A 19 14.38 -39.92 25.50
N TRP A 20 14.56 -38.59 25.34
CA TRP A 20 13.61 -37.43 25.42
C TRP A 20 14.48 -36.14 25.44
N LEU A 21 14.21 -34.99 24.84
CA LEU A 21 13.32 -34.45 23.80
C LEU A 21 13.87 -33.03 23.47
N TYR A 22 13.60 -32.54 22.26
CA TYR A 22 14.12 -31.32 21.63
C TYR A 22 13.68 -29.98 22.28
N LEU A 23 14.52 -28.94 22.18
CA LEU A 23 14.08 -27.53 22.18
C LEU A 23 14.88 -26.70 21.17
N GLY A 24 14.37 -26.61 19.95
CA GLY A 24 14.66 -25.52 19.01
C GLY A 24 13.39 -24.69 18.87
N LEU A 25 13.39 -23.45 19.34
CA LEU A 25 12.23 -22.56 19.26
C LEU A 25 12.45 -21.58 18.09
N LEU A 26 11.64 -21.75 17.03
CA LEU A 26 11.54 -20.86 15.90
C LEU A 26 10.97 -19.49 16.32
N CYS A 27 11.67 -18.40 16.00
CA CYS A 27 11.08 -17.06 15.94
C CYS A 27 10.35 -16.89 14.61
N ALA A 28 9.05 -17.18 14.57
CA ALA A 28 8.19 -16.75 13.47
C ALA A 28 7.77 -15.29 13.72
N ALA A 29 8.38 -14.35 12.99
CA ALA A 29 7.91 -12.97 12.97
C ALA A 29 6.58 -12.91 12.22
N ALA A 30 5.48 -12.70 12.95
CA ALA A 30 4.19 -12.41 12.36
C ALA A 30 4.22 -10.99 11.78
N PHE A 31 4.34 -10.87 10.46
CA PHE A 31 4.01 -9.63 9.75
C PHE A 31 2.48 -9.52 9.71
N SER A 32 1.90 -8.76 10.64
CA SER A 32 0.50 -8.37 10.56
C SER A 32 0.32 -7.37 9.41
N LEU A 33 -0.44 -7.74 8.38
CA LEU A 33 -0.95 -6.77 7.42
C LEU A 33 -2.02 -5.95 8.14
N ASP A 34 -1.67 -4.73 8.57
CA ASP A 34 -2.68 -3.71 8.87
C ASP A 34 -3.34 -3.32 7.55
N VAL A 35 -4.47 -3.97 7.24
CA VAL A 35 -5.40 -3.46 6.22
C VAL A 35 -6.05 -2.24 6.84
N GLN A 36 -5.42 -1.09 6.61
CA GLN A 36 -5.98 0.20 7.01
C GLN A 36 -7.17 0.49 6.11
N THR A 37 -8.35 0.01 6.50
CA THR A 37 -9.60 0.34 5.82
C THR A 37 -9.84 1.83 6.01
N ALA A 38 -9.42 2.64 5.04
CA ALA A 38 -9.91 4.00 4.92
C ALA A 38 -11.45 3.93 4.94
N PRO A 39 -12.14 4.81 5.68
CA PRO A 39 -13.59 4.89 5.58
C PRO A 39 -13.94 5.04 4.10
N ALA A 40 -14.73 4.09 3.56
CA ALA A 40 -15.21 4.20 2.20
C ALA A 40 -15.93 5.54 2.08
N GLN A 41 -15.46 6.42 1.20
CA GLN A 41 -16.23 7.61 0.87
C GLN A 41 -17.64 7.14 0.46
N ASN A 42 -18.67 7.71 1.09
CA ASN A 42 -20.05 7.49 0.69
C ASN A 42 -20.14 7.79 -0.80
N CYS A 43 -20.56 6.81 -1.59
CA CYS A 43 -20.68 7.00 -3.02
C CYS A 43 -21.76 8.06 -3.31
N THR A 44 -21.33 9.22 -3.80
CA THR A 44 -22.20 10.33 -4.17
C THR A 44 -22.41 10.45 -5.68
N SER A 45 -21.98 9.43 -6.42
CA SER A 45 -22.07 9.37 -7.87
C SER A 45 -23.53 9.48 -8.34
N THR A 46 -23.78 10.41 -9.27
CA THR A 46 -25.10 10.71 -9.82
C THR A 46 -25.04 10.65 -11.34
N ALA A 47 -25.91 9.85 -11.96
CA ALA A 47 -25.99 9.76 -13.43
C ALA A 47 -26.37 11.12 -14.05
N VAL A 48 -25.70 11.48 -15.15
CA VAL A 48 -26.00 12.68 -15.95
C VAL A 48 -26.15 12.28 -17.43
N THR A 49 -26.43 13.22 -18.32
CA THR A 49 -26.64 12.96 -19.76
C THR A 49 -25.54 12.12 -20.40
N LYS A 50 -24.28 12.30 -19.96
CA LYS A 50 -23.13 11.49 -20.34
C LYS A 50 -22.27 11.21 -19.11
N GLY A 51 -22.32 9.97 -18.63
CA GLY A 51 -21.52 9.50 -17.50
C GLY A 51 -22.14 9.82 -16.15
N TYR A 52 -21.29 9.93 -15.15
CA TYR A 52 -21.68 10.11 -13.76
C TYR A 52 -20.91 11.27 -13.14
N ARG A 53 -21.63 12.15 -12.43
CA ARG A 53 -21.05 13.21 -11.62
C ARG A 53 -20.74 12.64 -10.25
N ASP A 54 -19.50 12.74 -9.83
CA ASP A 54 -19.02 12.41 -8.49
C ASP A 54 -18.00 13.48 -8.07
N PHE A 55 -17.48 13.41 -6.83
CA PHE A 55 -16.50 14.33 -6.23
C PHE A 55 -16.87 15.81 -6.30
N ASN A 56 -16.86 16.47 -5.14
CA ASN A 56 -16.87 17.93 -5.07
C ASN A 56 -15.53 18.40 -4.52
N PHE A 57 -14.74 19.08 -5.36
CA PHE A 57 -13.45 19.63 -4.98
C PHE A 57 -13.59 21.00 -4.27
N GLY A 58 -14.76 21.63 -4.29
CA GLY A 58 -14.97 22.90 -3.57
C GLY A 58 -14.01 24.02 -4.03
N SER A 59 -13.59 24.86 -3.08
CA SER A 59 -12.68 26.00 -3.32
C SER A 59 -11.38 25.95 -2.50
N THR A 60 -11.21 24.95 -1.63
CA THR A 60 -10.07 24.82 -0.71
C THR A 60 -8.91 24.01 -1.29
N VAL A 61 -9.17 23.23 -2.33
CA VAL A 61 -8.16 22.48 -3.08
C VAL A 61 -8.12 23.00 -4.50
N TYR A 62 -7.09 22.61 -5.25
CA TYR A 62 -7.02 22.94 -6.67
C TYR A 62 -8.26 22.41 -7.41
N ASN A 63 -9.17 23.32 -7.75
CA ASN A 63 -10.52 22.98 -8.23
C ASN A 63 -10.57 22.73 -9.75
N LEU A 64 -9.40 22.63 -10.36
CA LEU A 64 -9.21 22.27 -11.76
C LEU A 64 -8.52 20.89 -11.86
N PRO A 65 -9.17 19.81 -11.36
CA PRO A 65 -8.54 18.51 -11.16
C PRO A 65 -8.03 17.87 -12.46
N THR A 66 -8.41 18.36 -13.64
CA THR A 66 -7.94 17.86 -14.95
C THR A 66 -7.41 18.95 -15.88
N ALA A 67 -7.13 20.16 -15.38
CA ALA A 67 -6.76 21.28 -16.26
C ALA A 67 -5.40 21.11 -16.93
N GLU A 68 -4.42 20.57 -16.22
CA GLU A 68 -3.05 20.50 -16.74
C GLU A 68 -2.83 19.29 -17.65
N LYS A 69 -2.32 19.60 -18.85
CA LYS A 69 -1.77 18.66 -19.81
C LYS A 69 -0.24 18.83 -19.79
N PRO A 70 0.56 17.77 -19.91
CA PRO A 70 0.18 16.40 -20.26
C PRO A 70 0.25 15.42 -19.06
N GLU A 71 -0.60 15.58 -18.05
CA GLU A 71 -0.57 14.70 -16.86
C GLU A 71 -1.63 13.62 -16.88
N HIS A 72 -1.24 12.40 -16.52
CA HIS A 72 -2.12 11.26 -16.31
C HIS A 72 -2.51 11.14 -14.83
N LYS A 73 -3.78 11.37 -14.52
CA LYS A 73 -4.30 11.27 -13.14
C LYS A 73 -5.00 9.94 -12.86
N LEU A 74 -5.23 9.16 -13.91
CA LEU A 74 -5.88 7.86 -13.90
C LEU A 74 -4.99 6.82 -14.58
N TRP A 75 -5.02 5.60 -14.07
CA TRP A 75 -4.33 4.45 -14.66
C TRP A 75 -5.19 3.19 -14.60
N TRP A 76 -4.92 2.24 -15.50
CA TRP A 76 -5.56 0.93 -15.49
C TRP A 76 -4.58 -0.10 -14.93
N ASN A 77 -5.04 -0.86 -13.96
CA ASN A 77 -4.34 -2.00 -13.38
C ASN A 77 -5.39 -3.02 -12.95
N ASP A 78 -5.01 -4.30 -12.80
CA ASP A 78 -5.80 -5.36 -12.13
C ASP A 78 -7.32 -5.46 -12.43
N GLY A 79 -7.76 -4.99 -13.60
CA GLY A 79 -9.16 -5.01 -14.03
C GLY A 79 -9.99 -3.81 -13.57
N PHE A 80 -9.36 -2.79 -12.98
CA PHE A 80 -10.03 -1.60 -12.47
C PHE A 80 -9.36 -0.32 -12.97
N TRP A 81 -10.16 0.75 -13.05
CA TRP A 81 -9.62 2.10 -13.14
C TRP A 81 -9.20 2.56 -11.75
N TRP A 82 -8.06 3.21 -11.69
CA TRP A 82 -7.49 3.80 -10.49
C TRP A 82 -7.22 5.28 -10.72
N GLY A 83 -7.16 6.07 -9.65
CA GLY A 83 -6.96 7.51 -9.74
C GLY A 83 -6.34 8.12 -8.50
N SER A 84 -5.60 9.21 -8.73
CA SER A 84 -5.13 10.13 -7.68
C SER A 84 -6.22 11.18 -7.47
N LEU A 85 -7.02 11.03 -6.40
CA LEU A 85 -8.15 11.90 -6.11
C LEU A 85 -8.00 12.53 -4.72
N TRP A 86 -8.57 13.71 -4.55
CA TRP A 86 -8.62 14.36 -3.24
C TRP A 86 -9.63 13.66 -2.33
N ASP A 87 -9.17 13.19 -1.18
CA ASP A 87 -10.01 12.62 -0.14
C ASP A 87 -10.30 13.70 0.92
N PRO A 88 -11.52 14.28 0.94
CA PRO A 88 -11.85 15.37 1.87
C PRO A 88 -11.89 14.92 3.33
N SER A 89 -12.05 13.62 3.60
CA SER A 89 -12.03 13.09 4.97
C SER A 89 -10.61 13.00 5.51
N ALA A 90 -9.64 12.69 4.65
CA ALA A 90 -8.22 12.63 5.00
C ALA A 90 -7.49 13.96 4.82
N ASN A 91 -8.09 14.91 4.08
CA ASN A 91 -7.48 16.19 3.69
C ASN A 91 -6.15 16.00 2.92
N LYS A 92 -6.13 15.03 2.00
CA LYS A 92 -4.96 14.65 1.20
C LYS A 92 -5.38 14.07 -0.15
N TYR A 93 -4.48 14.09 -1.15
CA TYR A 93 -4.59 13.24 -2.32
C TYR A 93 -4.28 11.78 -1.94
N ARG A 94 -5.12 10.85 -2.37
CA ARG A 94 -4.98 9.42 -2.09
C ARG A 94 -5.27 8.60 -3.34
N ILE A 95 -4.91 7.33 -3.29
CA ILE A 95 -5.28 6.37 -4.32
C ILE A 95 -6.74 5.93 -4.14
N HIS A 96 -7.51 6.06 -5.20
CA HIS A 96 -8.89 5.60 -5.30
C HIS A 96 -9.03 4.53 -6.38
N ARG A 97 -9.89 3.54 -6.14
CA ARG A 97 -10.30 2.54 -7.14
C ARG A 97 -11.73 2.82 -7.60
N PHE A 98 -11.97 2.77 -8.90
CA PHE A 98 -13.30 2.89 -9.49
C PHE A 98 -14.02 1.54 -9.56
N ASN A 99 -15.25 1.50 -9.08
CA ASN A 99 -16.14 0.36 -9.23
C ASN A 99 -17.16 0.65 -10.35
N LEU A 100 -17.07 -0.10 -11.45
CA LEU A 100 -17.97 0.03 -12.60
C LEU A 100 -19.42 -0.35 -12.30
N SER A 101 -19.68 -1.28 -11.37
CA SER A 101 -21.07 -1.71 -11.10
C SER A 101 -21.85 -0.67 -10.31
N SER A 102 -21.18 0.02 -9.40
CA SER A 102 -21.78 1.09 -8.58
C SER A 102 -21.51 2.49 -9.12
N GLN A 103 -20.59 2.63 -10.09
CA GLN A 103 -20.13 3.91 -10.66
C GLN A 103 -19.49 4.84 -9.61
N CYS A 104 -18.79 4.26 -8.65
CA CYS A 104 -18.24 4.96 -7.49
C CYS A 104 -16.71 4.87 -7.45
N TRP A 105 -16.05 5.91 -6.98
CA TRP A 105 -14.67 5.79 -6.52
C TRP A 105 -14.61 5.51 -5.03
N THR A 106 -13.69 4.66 -4.62
CA THR A 106 -13.44 4.34 -3.21
C THR A 106 -11.98 4.60 -2.89
N SER A 107 -11.75 5.41 -1.85
CA SER A 107 -10.41 5.62 -1.29
C SER A 107 -9.92 4.30 -0.72
N VAL A 108 -8.78 3.84 -1.20
CA VAL A 108 -8.13 2.60 -0.74
C VAL A 108 -6.71 2.87 -0.22
N GLY A 109 -6.25 4.12 -0.33
CA GLY A 109 -4.89 4.52 0.01
C GLY A 109 -3.83 3.80 -0.86
N PRO A 110 -2.53 4.05 -0.64
CA PRO A 110 -1.90 5.01 0.28
C PRO A 110 -2.18 6.49 0.00
N ASP A 111 -1.71 7.35 0.93
CA ASP A 111 -1.63 8.81 0.74
C ASP A 111 -0.57 9.14 -0.32
N ILE A 112 -0.86 10.13 -1.16
CA ILE A 112 0.03 10.59 -2.25
C ILE A 112 0.69 11.91 -1.86
N ASP A 113 -0.12 12.92 -1.51
CA ASP A 113 0.35 14.28 -1.22
C ASP A 113 -0.66 14.97 -0.28
N ASP A 114 -0.20 15.72 0.70
CA ASP A 114 -1.04 16.47 1.65
C ASP A 114 -1.22 17.94 1.28
N ARG A 115 -0.54 18.41 0.23
CA ARG A 115 -0.64 19.78 -0.25
C ARG A 115 -1.89 19.90 -1.11
N SER A 116 -2.89 20.67 -0.64
CA SER A 116 -4.18 20.83 -1.34
C SER A 116 -4.08 21.49 -2.73
N GLN A 117 -2.93 22.10 -3.04
CA GLN A 117 -2.64 22.72 -4.33
C GLN A 117 -1.76 21.86 -5.24
N SER A 118 -1.42 20.63 -4.84
CA SER A 118 -0.60 19.76 -5.67
C SER A 118 -1.39 19.14 -6.82
N LEU A 119 -0.71 18.93 -7.94
CA LEU A 119 -1.13 18.07 -9.03
C LEU A 119 -0.22 16.85 -9.09
N ALA A 120 -0.70 15.77 -9.70
CA ALA A 120 0.03 14.52 -9.82
C ALA A 120 -0.07 13.93 -11.23
N ASP A 121 1.04 13.35 -11.67
CA ASP A 121 1.14 12.49 -12.84
C ASP A 121 1.49 11.06 -12.38
N ALA A 122 0.73 10.08 -12.86
CA ALA A 122 0.77 8.69 -12.44
C ALA A 122 1.03 7.77 -13.63
N LEU A 123 2.05 6.91 -13.48
CA LEU A 123 2.42 5.90 -14.46
C LEU A 123 2.47 4.53 -13.82
N TRP A 124 1.65 3.61 -14.33
CA TRP A 124 1.76 2.18 -14.05
C TRP A 124 2.61 1.51 -15.13
N ASP A 125 3.72 0.87 -14.76
CA ASP A 125 4.62 0.20 -15.72
C ASP A 125 4.32 -1.30 -15.92
N GLY A 126 3.27 -1.81 -15.27
CA GLY A 126 2.96 -3.25 -15.22
C GLY A 126 3.41 -3.95 -13.92
N GLN A 127 4.27 -3.31 -13.13
CA GLN A 127 4.78 -3.84 -11.86
C GLN A 127 4.74 -2.83 -10.71
N LYS A 128 4.94 -1.56 -11.01
CA LYS A 128 5.03 -0.45 -10.05
C LYS A 128 4.23 0.75 -10.53
N LEU A 129 3.67 1.44 -9.55
CA LEU A 129 3.08 2.75 -9.73
C LEU A 129 4.13 3.81 -9.40
N TYR A 130 4.41 4.69 -10.34
CA TYR A 130 5.18 5.92 -10.11
C TYR A 130 4.20 7.08 -10.04
N VAL A 131 4.37 7.94 -9.04
CA VAL A 131 3.60 9.17 -8.91
C VAL A 131 4.57 10.31 -8.72
N ALA A 132 4.47 11.32 -9.58
CA ALA A 132 5.21 12.57 -9.46
C ALA A 132 4.22 13.69 -9.14
N SER A 133 4.45 14.39 -8.03
CA SER A 133 3.60 15.48 -7.56
C SER A 133 4.32 16.83 -7.62
N HIS A 134 3.63 17.88 -8.05
CA HIS A 134 4.16 19.24 -8.07
C HIS A 134 3.07 20.26 -7.69
N ILE A 135 3.48 21.49 -7.43
CA ILE A 135 2.57 22.63 -7.31
C ILE A 135 2.91 23.56 -8.46
N THR A 136 1.92 23.89 -9.29
CA THR A 136 2.08 24.97 -10.27
C THR A 136 2.08 26.30 -9.54
N GLU A 137 3.15 27.08 -9.65
CA GLU A 137 3.04 28.50 -9.34
C GLU A 137 2.25 29.16 -10.47
N LEU A 138 1.08 29.70 -10.15
CA LEU A 138 0.35 30.58 -11.04
C LEU A 138 1.15 31.86 -11.20
N THR A 139 2.17 31.87 -12.06
CA THR A 139 2.80 33.10 -12.50
C THR A 139 1.74 33.90 -13.24
N SER A 140 1.22 34.93 -12.59
CA SER A 140 0.38 35.92 -13.24
C SER A 140 1.26 36.63 -14.24
N ALA A 141 1.05 36.38 -15.54
CA ALA A 141 1.57 37.27 -16.56
C ALA A 141 0.82 38.60 -16.42
N THR A 142 1.44 39.54 -15.70
CA THR A 142 1.07 40.96 -15.70
C THR A 142 1.54 41.64 -16.98
#